data_AF-A0A849EPA1-F1
#
_entry.id   AF-A0A849EPA1-F1
#
_cell.length_a   1.000
_cell.length_b   1.000
_cell.length_c   1.000
_cell.angle_alpha   90.00
_cell.angle_beta   90.00
_cell.angle_gamma   90.00
#
_symmetry.space_group_name_H-M   'P 1'
#
loop_
_entity.id
_entity.type
_entity.pdbx_description
1 polymer ?
#
loop_
_entity_poly.entity_id
_entity_poly.type
_entity_poly.pdbx_seq_one_letter_code
_entity_poly.pdbx_strand_id
1 'polypeptide(L)'
;MGVSGWIGGDDEIGLKEMISLSFFSNLGELKSVLISSFTVSDLFENEFFCADEEGGFKYSPGGLPTIFSPADGDYNPDGGILTYHFDQPVAAANFTFFGVKSLFGWKDFAIQSLDLVDVASVPEPATMLLFGTGLIGIAGVSRKKFLR
;
A
#
# COMPACT_ATOMS: atom_id res chain seq x y z
N MET A 1 -7.50 14.41 6.66
CA MET A 1 -6.34 13.90 5.91
C MET A 1 -5.75 15.07 5.14
N GLY A 2 -4.53 15.49 5.44
CA GLY A 2 -3.86 16.61 4.75
C GLY A 2 -2.67 16.06 3.98
N VAL A 3 -2.67 16.22 2.66
CA VAL A 3 -1.54 15.91 1.80
C VAL A 3 -0.74 17.21 1.66
N SER A 4 0.53 17.21 2.05
CA SER A 4 1.44 18.34 1.90
C SER A 4 2.34 18.06 0.70
N GLY A 5 2.03 18.68 -0.44
CA GLY A 5 2.90 18.70 -1.62
C GLY A 5 3.43 20.11 -1.87
N TRP A 6 4.74 20.24 -2.07
CA TRP A 6 5.38 21.47 -2.50
C TRP A 6 5.15 21.67 -4.01
N ILE A 7 4.82 22.88 -4.45
CA ILE A 7 4.64 23.23 -5.87
C ILE A 7 5.51 24.45 -6.16
N GLY A 8 6.51 24.32 -7.03
CA GLY A 8 7.07 25.47 -7.73
C GLY A 8 8.53 25.36 -8.17
N GLY A 9 8.73 25.07 -9.46
CA GLY A 9 10.00 25.25 -10.17
C GLY A 9 10.44 23.95 -10.79
N ASP A 10 10.08 23.78 -12.06
CA ASP A 10 10.25 22.58 -12.88
C ASP A 10 9.43 21.42 -12.26
N ASP A 11 8.40 20.94 -12.96
CA ASP A 11 7.59 19.79 -12.50
C ASP A 11 8.43 18.51 -12.33
N GLU A 12 9.61 18.50 -12.92
CA GLU A 12 10.68 17.52 -12.74
C GLU A 12 11.29 17.59 -11.32
N ILE A 13 10.84 16.69 -10.43
CA ILE A 13 11.38 16.51 -9.08
C ILE A 13 12.80 15.89 -9.16
N GLY A 14 13.81 16.68 -9.51
CA GLY A 14 15.24 16.36 -9.35
C GLY A 14 15.79 15.19 -10.20
N LEU A 15 17.03 14.76 -9.88
CA LEU A 15 17.83 13.77 -10.65
C LEU A 15 17.22 12.35 -10.72
N LYS A 16 16.05 12.12 -10.11
CA LYS A 16 15.26 10.89 -10.13
C LYS A 16 13.82 11.25 -9.77
N GLU A 17 12.86 10.95 -10.64
CA GLU A 17 11.45 11.03 -10.27
C GLU A 17 11.13 9.91 -9.28
N MET A 18 10.96 10.31 -8.03
CA MET A 18 10.66 9.42 -6.94
C MET A 18 9.49 9.99 -6.13
N ILE A 19 8.46 9.17 -5.93
CA ILE A 19 7.34 9.51 -5.06
C ILE A 19 7.36 8.55 -3.89
N SER A 20 7.43 9.09 -2.67
CA SER A 20 7.32 8.31 -1.44
C SER A 20 6.04 8.65 -0.69
N LEU A 21 5.20 7.65 -0.48
CA LEU A 21 3.99 7.73 0.31
C LEU A 21 4.27 7.17 1.71
N SER A 22 3.82 7.89 2.74
CA SER A 22 3.93 7.47 4.14
C SER A 22 2.58 7.57 4.81
N PHE A 23 2.20 6.54 5.56
CA PHE A 23 0.91 6.45 6.21
C PHE A 23 1.04 6.70 7.71
N PHE A 24 0.21 7.60 8.23
CA PHE A 24 0.23 8.00 9.63
C PHE A 24 -1.12 7.79 10.29
N SER A 25 -1.10 7.47 11.58
CA SER A 25 -2.27 7.48 12.44
C SER A 25 -2.72 8.93 12.72
N ASN A 26 -3.91 9.08 13.31
CA ASN A 26 -4.39 10.38 13.76
C ASN A 26 -3.52 11.01 14.88
N LEU A 27 -2.62 10.23 15.48
CA LEU A 27 -1.67 10.67 16.49
C LEU A 27 -0.31 11.07 15.88
N GLY A 28 -0.17 11.02 14.55
CA GLY A 28 1.08 11.34 13.84
C GLY A 28 2.13 10.23 13.87
N GLU A 29 1.77 9.03 14.33
CA GLU A 29 2.66 7.86 14.34
C GLU A 29 2.58 7.13 12.99
N LEU A 30 3.71 6.61 12.50
CA LEU A 30 3.70 5.75 11.30
C LEU A 30 2.80 4.54 11.56
N LYS A 31 1.85 4.32 10.65
CA LYS A 31 0.88 3.23 10.75
C LYS A 31 0.94 2.39 9.48
N SER A 32 1.11 1.08 9.64
CA SER A 32 0.98 0.17 8.51
C SER A 32 -0.47 0.11 8.03
N VAL A 33 -0.67 0.24 6.73
CA VAL A 33 -1.96 0.04 6.05
C VAL A 33 -1.87 -1.16 5.12
N LEU A 34 -2.99 -1.84 4.88
CA LEU A 34 -3.05 -2.88 3.85
C LEU A 34 -3.41 -2.25 2.51
N ILE A 35 -2.62 -2.53 1.48
CA ILE A 35 -2.81 -2.02 0.13
C ILE A 35 -3.13 -3.22 -0.77
N SER A 36 -4.22 -3.16 -1.54
CA SER A 36 -4.61 -4.22 -2.50
C SER A 36 -4.18 -3.91 -3.93
N SER A 37 -4.18 -2.63 -4.31
CA SER A 37 -3.82 -2.19 -5.65
C SER A 37 -3.36 -0.74 -5.64
N PHE A 38 -2.62 -0.37 -6.68
CA PHE A 38 -2.31 1.01 -7.00
C PHE A 38 -2.47 1.23 -8.50
N THR A 39 -2.80 2.45 -8.89
CA THR A 39 -2.85 2.85 -10.30
C THR A 39 -1.86 3.98 -10.53
N VAL A 40 -1.00 3.81 -11.53
CA VAL A 40 -0.12 4.86 -12.04
C VAL A 40 -0.55 5.25 -13.44
N SER A 41 -0.31 6.51 -13.81
CA SER A 41 -0.49 7.03 -15.16
C SER A 41 0.79 7.70 -15.64
N ASP A 42 0.83 8.01 -16.93
CA ASP A 42 1.91 8.78 -17.60
C ASP A 42 3.25 8.03 -17.75
N LEU A 43 3.49 6.99 -16.93
CA LEU A 43 4.73 6.19 -16.97
C LEU A 43 4.91 5.40 -18.29
N PHE A 44 3.81 5.15 -19.00
CA PHE A 44 3.74 4.21 -20.14
C PHE A 44 3.09 4.83 -21.37
N GLU A 45 3.13 6.15 -21.52
CA GLU A 45 2.58 6.77 -22.71
C GLU A 45 3.36 6.32 -23.94
N ASN A 46 2.61 5.95 -24.98
CA ASN A 46 3.16 5.41 -26.22
C ASN A 46 3.82 6.55 -27.04
N GLU A 47 4.87 7.14 -26.49
CA GLU A 47 5.64 8.22 -27.10
C GLU A 47 6.56 7.64 -28.17
N PHE A 48 5.99 7.23 -29.31
CA PHE A 48 6.63 6.91 -30.60
C PHE A 48 7.86 5.96 -30.63
N PHE A 49 8.49 5.59 -29.51
CA PHE A 49 9.81 4.95 -29.44
C PHE A 49 10.11 4.16 -28.14
N CYS A 50 9.17 3.97 -27.21
CA CYS A 50 9.52 3.52 -25.84
C CYS A 50 8.78 2.28 -25.29
N ALA A 51 8.05 1.49 -26.09
CA ALA A 51 7.20 0.40 -25.58
C ALA A 51 7.92 -0.74 -24.82
N ASP A 52 9.26 -0.84 -24.88
CA ASP A 52 10.00 -2.01 -24.38
C ASP A 52 10.83 -1.75 -23.11
N GLU A 53 10.96 -0.50 -22.65
CA GLU A 53 11.81 -0.13 -21.49
C GLU A 53 11.06 0.61 -20.38
N GLU A 54 9.74 0.73 -20.49
CA GLU A 54 8.93 1.43 -19.50
C GLU A 54 8.59 0.49 -18.34
N GLY A 55 8.93 0.94 -17.14
CA GLY A 55 8.70 0.22 -15.91
C GLY A 55 8.84 1.16 -14.73
N GLY A 56 8.42 0.70 -13.57
CA GLY A 56 8.67 1.39 -12.31
C GLY A 56 9.21 0.42 -11.27
N PHE A 57 9.85 0.96 -10.24
CA PHE A 57 10.19 0.16 -9.07
C PHE A 57 9.19 0.43 -7.96
N LYS A 58 8.77 -0.63 -7.28
CA LYS A 58 8.05 -0.53 -6.01
C LYS A 58 8.86 -1.10 -4.87
N TYR A 59 8.75 -0.47 -3.70
CA TYR A 59 9.38 -0.92 -2.48
C TYR A 59 8.33 -1.24 -1.40
N SER A 60 8.21 -2.53 -1.05
CA SER A 60 7.49 -2.96 0.15
C SER A 60 8.44 -2.97 1.35
N PRO A 61 8.04 -2.50 2.55
CA PRO A 61 8.89 -2.51 3.73
C PRO A 61 9.47 -3.90 4.01
N GLY A 62 10.80 -4.01 4.03
CA GLY A 62 11.52 -5.27 4.28
C GLY A 62 11.71 -6.17 3.05
N GLY A 63 11.15 -5.82 1.90
CA GLY A 63 11.37 -6.50 0.62
C GLY A 63 12.52 -5.89 -0.19
N LEU A 64 12.91 -6.56 -1.28
CA LEU A 64 13.73 -5.95 -2.32
C LEU A 64 12.85 -5.10 -3.24
N PRO A 65 13.38 -4.03 -3.87
CA PRO A 65 12.69 -3.34 -4.94
C PRO A 65 12.27 -4.34 -6.02
N THR A 66 11.00 -4.30 -6.41
CA THR A 66 10.47 -5.13 -7.50
C THR A 66 10.10 -4.22 -8.65
N ILE A 67 10.48 -4.63 -9.88
CA ILE A 67 10.08 -3.94 -11.09
C ILE A 67 8.61 -4.29 -11.35
N PHE A 68 7.83 -3.31 -11.77
CA PHE A 68 6.53 -3.51 -12.40
C PHE A 68 6.56 -2.92 -13.81
N SER A 69 5.88 -3.57 -14.73
CA SER A 69 5.82 -3.25 -16.16
C SER A 69 4.37 -3.35 -16.64
N PRO A 70 4.07 -2.96 -17.89
CA PRO A 70 2.74 -3.13 -18.47
C PRO A 70 2.25 -4.59 -18.46
N ALA A 71 3.15 -5.56 -18.39
CA ALA A 71 2.81 -6.98 -18.33
C ALA A 71 2.35 -7.46 -16.95
N ASP A 72 2.59 -6.67 -15.90
CA ASP A 72 2.36 -7.06 -14.51
C ASP A 72 0.99 -6.60 -13.97
N GLY A 73 0.16 -5.96 -14.78
CA GLY A 73 -1.14 -5.43 -14.35
C GLY A 73 -2.09 -5.13 -15.50
N ASP A 74 -3.16 -4.41 -15.19
CA ASP A 74 -4.16 -3.99 -16.16
C ASP A 74 -3.71 -2.69 -16.83
N TYR A 75 -3.00 -2.83 -17.96
CA TYR A 75 -2.47 -1.70 -18.73
C TYR A 75 -3.49 -1.17 -19.75
N ASN A 76 -3.70 0.14 -19.73
CA ASN A 76 -4.44 0.89 -20.74
C ASN A 76 -3.48 1.83 -21.52
N PRO A 77 -3.22 1.55 -22.81
CA PRO A 77 -2.29 2.33 -23.62
C PRO A 77 -2.81 3.73 -23.97
N ASP A 78 -4.12 3.96 -23.95
CA ASP A 78 -4.72 5.23 -24.38
C ASP A 78 -4.47 6.39 -23.38
N GLY A 79 -3.85 6.11 -22.23
CA GLY A 79 -3.43 7.13 -21.26
C GLY A 79 -2.23 6.71 -20.40
N GLY A 80 -1.45 5.72 -20.85
CA GLY A 80 -0.30 5.21 -20.11
C GLY A 80 -0.65 4.70 -18.70
N ILE A 81 -1.89 4.22 -18.50
CA ILE A 81 -2.41 3.86 -17.16
C ILE A 81 -2.11 2.40 -16.88
N LEU A 82 -1.50 2.10 -15.74
CA LEU A 82 -1.31 0.75 -15.23
C LEU A 82 -1.93 0.63 -13.84
N THR A 83 -2.90 -0.28 -13.71
CA THR A 83 -3.37 -0.73 -12.41
C THR A 83 -2.67 -2.03 -12.03
N TYR A 84 -1.89 -1.99 -10.95
CA TYR A 84 -1.21 -3.16 -10.40
C TYR A 84 -2.02 -3.74 -9.24
N HIS A 85 -2.29 -5.05 -9.29
CA HIS A 85 -2.98 -5.80 -8.25
C HIS A 85 -1.99 -6.69 -7.49
N PHE A 86 -1.99 -6.62 -6.16
CA PHE A 86 -1.24 -7.57 -5.34
C PHE A 86 -2.02 -8.89 -5.22
N ASP A 87 -1.33 -10.03 -5.31
CA ASP A 87 -1.93 -11.34 -5.06
C ASP A 87 -2.57 -11.45 -3.67
N GLN A 88 -1.99 -10.74 -2.69
CA GLN A 88 -2.50 -10.59 -1.32
C GLN A 88 -2.23 -9.14 -0.87
N PRO A 89 -3.12 -8.54 -0.05
CA PRO A 89 -2.91 -7.18 0.44
C PRO A 89 -1.58 -7.04 1.18
N VAL A 90 -0.80 -6.02 0.84
CA VAL A 90 0.54 -5.79 1.42
C VAL A 90 0.44 -4.78 2.55
N ALA A 91 0.96 -5.15 3.72
CA ALA A 91 1.09 -4.25 4.86
C ALA A 91 2.30 -3.32 4.68
N ALA A 92 2.06 -2.02 4.50
CA ALA A 92 3.13 -1.05 4.34
C ALA A 92 2.88 0.23 5.15
N ALA A 93 3.91 0.71 5.84
CA ALA A 93 3.92 2.05 6.44
C ALA A 93 4.45 3.11 5.47
N ASN A 94 5.31 2.71 4.54
CA ASN A 94 5.86 3.54 3.47
C ASN A 94 5.82 2.76 2.16
N PHE A 95 5.57 3.47 1.06
CA PHE A 95 5.62 2.91 -0.29
C PHE A 95 6.33 3.91 -1.20
N THR A 96 7.34 3.46 -1.93
CA THR A 96 8.14 4.33 -2.80
C THR A 96 8.06 3.84 -4.23
N PHE A 97 7.80 4.77 -5.15
CA PHE A 97 7.75 4.60 -6.58
C PHE A 97 8.91 5.35 -7.22
N PHE A 98 9.45 4.78 -8.31
CA PHE A 98 10.52 5.38 -9.09
C PHE A 98 10.20 5.23 -10.57
N GLY A 99 10.36 6.31 -11.33
CA GLY A 99 10.43 6.23 -12.78
C GLY A 99 11.71 5.50 -13.21
N VAL A 100 11.70 4.88 -14.39
CA VAL A 100 12.88 4.27 -14.99
C VAL A 100 13.55 5.28 -15.94
N LYS A 101 14.88 5.28 -15.95
CA LYS A 101 15.65 6.13 -16.87
C LYS A 101 15.63 5.52 -18.27
N SER A 102 15.11 6.28 -19.23
CA SER A 102 15.19 6.00 -20.66
C SER A 102 16.43 6.66 -21.30
N LEU A 103 16.62 6.43 -22.61
CA LEU A 103 17.61 7.16 -23.41
C LEU A 103 17.39 8.68 -23.43
N PHE A 104 16.16 9.14 -23.17
CA PHE A 104 15.76 10.55 -23.27
C PHE A 104 15.62 11.27 -21.91
N GLY A 105 15.74 10.55 -20.79
CA GLY A 105 15.55 11.13 -19.46
C GLY A 105 14.86 10.17 -18.50
N TRP A 106 14.52 10.67 -17.32
CA TRP A 106 13.55 10.00 -16.45
C TRP A 106 12.14 10.17 -17.04
N LYS A 107 11.23 9.27 -16.67
CA LYS A 107 9.90 9.14 -17.28
C LYS A 107 8.86 9.51 -16.25
N ASP A 108 8.29 10.70 -16.42
CA ASP A 108 7.32 11.27 -15.51
C ASP A 108 6.17 10.30 -15.24
N PHE A 109 5.68 10.33 -14.01
CA PHE A 109 4.55 9.50 -13.63
C PHE A 109 3.73 10.15 -12.54
N ALA A 110 2.45 9.80 -12.53
CA ALA A 110 1.54 10.17 -11.46
C ALA A 110 0.91 8.93 -10.82
N ILE A 111 0.61 9.03 -9.53
CA ILE A 111 -0.19 8.02 -8.82
C ILE A 111 -1.65 8.46 -8.90
N GLN A 112 -2.44 7.74 -9.68
CA GLN A 112 -3.86 8.06 -9.90
C GLN A 112 -4.74 7.56 -8.75
N SER A 113 -4.47 6.35 -8.25
CA SER A 113 -5.22 5.78 -7.14
C SER A 113 -4.38 4.83 -6.29
N LEU A 114 -4.81 4.67 -5.04
CA LEU A 114 -4.30 3.68 -4.10
C LEU A 114 -5.47 3.04 -3.38
N ASP A 115 -5.67 1.75 -3.58
CA ASP A 115 -6.77 1.03 -2.95
C ASP A 115 -6.30 0.40 -1.64
N LEU A 116 -6.88 0.91 -0.55
CA LEU A 116 -6.63 0.44 0.81
C LEU A 116 -7.66 -0.60 1.20
N VAL A 117 -7.20 -1.70 1.81
CA VAL A 117 -8.10 -2.69 2.41
C VAL A 117 -8.40 -2.26 3.83
N ASP A 118 -9.67 -2.00 4.10
CA ASP A 118 -10.12 -1.79 5.47
C ASP A 118 -10.11 -3.12 6.21
N VAL A 119 -9.14 -3.29 7.10
CA VAL A 119 -9.13 -4.41 8.03
C VAL A 119 -10.16 -4.09 9.09
N ALA A 120 -11.38 -4.59 8.88
CA ALA A 120 -12.42 -4.54 9.89
C ALA A 120 -11.81 -4.98 11.22
N SER A 121 -12.00 -4.16 12.25
CA SER A 121 -11.53 -4.46 13.60
C SER A 121 -12.10 -5.83 13.96
N VAL A 122 -11.26 -6.86 14.02
CA VAL A 122 -11.73 -8.20 14.40
C VAL A 122 -12.41 -8.02 15.76
N PRO A 123 -13.71 -8.34 15.90
CA PRO A 123 -14.38 -8.24 17.19
C PRO A 123 -13.53 -8.98 18.19
N GLU A 124 -13.25 -8.33 19.32
CA GLU A 124 -12.32 -8.81 20.34
C GLU A 124 -12.45 -10.32 20.49
N PRO A 125 -11.32 -11.07 20.49
CA PRO A 125 -11.36 -12.51 20.34
C PRO A 125 -12.44 -13.12 21.24
N ALA A 126 -13.34 -13.94 20.67
CA ALA A 126 -14.36 -14.65 21.44
C ALA A 126 -13.74 -15.47 22.60
N THR A 127 -12.42 -15.69 22.56
CA THR A 127 -11.61 -16.21 23.66
C THR A 127 -11.64 -15.34 24.91
N MET A 128 -11.73 -14.00 24.85
CA MET A 128 -11.89 -13.17 26.05
C MET A 128 -13.25 -13.40 26.71
N LEU A 129 -14.31 -13.50 25.93
CA LEU A 129 -15.65 -13.82 26.43
C LEU A 129 -15.71 -15.26 26.93
N LEU A 130 -15.17 -16.22 26.18
CA LEU A 130 -15.08 -17.63 26.55
C LEU A 130 -14.22 -17.84 27.80
N PHE A 131 -13.12 -17.09 27.92
CA PHE A 131 -12.26 -17.10 29.11
C PHE A 131 -13.01 -16.53 30.32
N GLY A 132 -13.66 -15.37 30.17
CA GLY A 132 -14.47 -14.77 31.24
C GLY A 132 -15.61 -15.69 31.69
N THR A 133 -16.38 -16.25 30.75
CA THR A 133 -17.47 -17.18 31.05
C THR A 133 -16.98 -18.52 31.59
N GLY A 134 -15.84 -19.01 31.13
CA GLY A 134 -15.16 -20.20 31.65
C GLY A 134 -14.78 -20.03 33.12
N LEU A 135 -14.19 -18.89 33.49
CA LEU A 135 -13.85 -18.57 34.88
C LEU A 135 -15.10 -18.46 35.77
N ILE A 136 -16.15 -17.81 35.29
CA ILE A 136 -17.44 -17.73 36.00
C ILE A 136 -18.03 -19.12 36.20
N GLY A 137 -17.97 -19.99 35.18
CA GLY A 137 -18.42 -21.38 35.27
C GLY A 137 -17.68 -22.18 36.33
N ILE A 138 -16.34 -22.07 36.36
CA ILE A 138 -15.51 -22.74 37.36
C ILE A 138 -15.81 -22.23 38.78
N ALA A 139 -15.94 -20.90 38.95
CA ALA A 139 -16.30 -20.30 40.24
C ALA A 139 -17.69 -20.71 40.73
N GLY A 140 -18.65 -20.89 39.82
CA GLY A 140 -19.99 -21.39 40.14
C GLY A 140 -19.97 -22.84 40.64
N VAL A 141 -19.18 -23.71 40.00
CA VAL A 141 -19.03 -25.11 40.41
C VAL A 141 -18.27 -25.24 41.73
N SER A 142 -17.24 -24.43 41.97
CA SER A 142 -16.45 -24.48 43.21
C SER A 142 -17.28 -24.10 44.46
N ARG A 143 -18.19 -23.12 44.36
CA ARG A 143 -19.09 -22.74 45.47
C ARG A 143 -20.02 -23.87 45.91
N LYS A 144 -20.51 -24.70 44.98
CA LYS A 144 -21.40 -25.83 45.32
C LYS A 144 -20.71 -26.91 46.15
N LYS A 145 -19.39 -27.06 46.04
CA LYS A 145 -18.62 -28.04 46.82
C LYS A 145 -18.30 -27.55 48.24
N PHE A 146 -18.24 -26.24 48.46
CA PHE A 146 -17.95 -25.66 49.78
C PHE A 146 -19.17 -25.54 50.71
N LEU A 147 -20.38 -25.60 50.15
CA LEU A 147 -21.65 -25.52 50.89
C LEU A 147 -22.25 -26.90 51.23
N ARG A 148 -21.54 -27.99 50.91
CA ARG A 148 -21.84 -29.37 51.34
C ARG A 148 -20.77 -29.80 52.33
#